data_AF-A0A8S9VEN1-F1
#
_entry.id   AF-A0A8S9VEN1-F1
#
_cell.length_a   1.000
_cell.length_b   1.000
_cell.length_c   1.000
_cell.angle_alpha   90.00
_cell.angle_beta   90.00
_cell.angle_gamma   90.00
#
_symmetry.space_group_name_H-M   'P 1'
#
loop_
_entity.id
_entity.type
_entity.pdbx_description
1 polymer ?
#
loop_
_entity_poly.entity_id
_entity_poly.type
_entity_poly.pdbx_seq_one_letter_code
_entity_poly.pdbx_strand_id
1 'polypeptide(L)'
;MPTQPTATSAAIGACPRLPRPVDVEAARGLKNTTFDGVIDITSSASSTVAWAMSVHLLAPSLLCPKCTTSMRLDVGHERWRCSRAACRTERSIRTNSFFSKSKLPLRKLVRLLCHWCARTPVTAAAVMVGVNAQAAMQWYTYCRDICSQEMMSIPMEIGGEGHVVEIDETSLKKKSKYNRGRRYPDFWLFGGVERTTNRWFGILTYEDRTKPTLSAVIKKHIRPK
;
A
#
# COMPACT_ATOMS: atom_id res chain seq x y z
N MET A 1 15.29 -16.55 -38.97
CA MET A 1 15.53 -15.76 -37.74
C MET A 1 14.52 -14.61 -37.69
N PRO A 2 13.50 -14.65 -36.83
CA PRO A 2 12.61 -13.52 -36.64
C PRO A 2 13.14 -12.61 -35.53
N THR A 3 13.28 -11.34 -35.87
CA THR A 3 13.71 -10.22 -35.03
C THR A 3 12.68 -9.92 -33.95
N GLN A 4 13.12 -9.85 -32.69
CA GLN A 4 12.29 -9.40 -31.56
C GLN A 4 12.15 -7.87 -31.59
N PRO A 5 10.95 -7.30 -31.34
CA PRO A 5 10.79 -5.87 -31.17
C PRO A 5 11.29 -5.45 -29.78
N THR A 6 12.12 -4.42 -29.76
CA THR A 6 12.67 -3.77 -28.57
C THR A 6 11.57 -3.04 -27.80
N ALA A 7 11.19 -3.57 -26.64
CA ALA A 7 10.28 -2.90 -25.71
C ALA A 7 11.00 -1.71 -25.05
N THR A 8 10.62 -0.50 -25.42
CA THR A 8 11.05 0.72 -24.75
C THR A 8 10.39 0.77 -23.36
N SER A 9 11.17 0.51 -22.32
CA SER A 9 10.77 0.63 -20.92
C SER A 9 10.53 2.11 -20.59
N ALA A 10 9.27 2.54 -20.60
CA ALA A 10 8.88 3.81 -20.03
C ALA A 10 8.96 3.69 -18.50
N ALA A 11 9.94 4.38 -17.91
CA ALA A 11 10.16 4.42 -16.47
C ALA A 11 8.84 4.69 -15.72
N ILE A 12 8.42 3.73 -14.91
CA ILE A 12 7.31 3.87 -13.98
C ILE A 12 7.75 4.95 -12.99
N GLY A 13 7.24 6.18 -13.16
CA GLY A 13 7.45 7.24 -12.18
C GLY A 13 7.07 6.72 -10.80
N ALA A 14 8.05 6.68 -9.90
CA ALA A 14 7.88 6.18 -8.55
C ALA A 14 6.72 6.93 -7.87
N CYS A 15 5.85 6.20 -7.19
CA CYS A 15 4.92 6.79 -6.23
C CYS A 15 5.76 7.68 -5.28
N PRO A 16 5.33 8.91 -4.95
CA PRO A 16 6.04 9.72 -3.98
C PRO A 16 6.22 8.88 -2.71
N ARG A 17 7.46 8.53 -2.39
CA ARG A 17 7.77 7.89 -1.11
C ARG A 17 7.36 8.91 -0.05
N LEU A 18 6.37 8.57 0.77
CA LEU A 18 6.03 9.39 1.92
C LEU A 18 7.32 9.60 2.72
N PRO A 19 7.68 10.84 3.09
CA PRO A 19 8.85 11.06 3.92
C PRO A 19 8.71 10.26 5.22
N ARG A 20 9.68 9.39 5.52
CA ARG A 20 9.82 8.74 6.83
C ARG A 20 10.14 9.83 7.88
N PRO A 21 9.76 9.69 9.17
CA PRO A 21 9.22 8.53 9.88
C PRO A 21 7.68 8.56 9.92
N VAL A 22 7.04 7.39 9.87
CA VAL A 22 5.64 7.28 10.31
C VAL A 22 5.66 7.51 11.81
N ASP A 23 5.35 8.73 12.22
CA ASP A 23 5.02 9.02 13.61
C ASP A 23 3.72 8.26 13.94
N VAL A 24 3.90 7.11 14.58
CA VAL A 24 2.82 6.20 14.99
C VAL A 24 1.90 6.87 16.03
N GLU A 25 2.36 7.93 16.71
CA GLU A 25 1.55 8.76 17.59
C GLU A 25 0.75 9.79 16.79
N ALA A 26 1.32 10.40 15.74
CA ALA A 26 0.57 11.28 14.81
C ALA A 26 -0.56 10.53 14.07
N ALA A 27 -0.41 9.22 13.85
CA ALA A 27 -1.44 8.38 13.24
C ALA A 27 -2.69 8.20 14.14
N ARG A 28 -2.61 8.50 15.45
CA ARG A 28 -3.74 8.36 16.40
C ARG A 28 -4.80 9.47 16.30
N GLY A 29 -4.69 10.39 15.33
CA GLY A 29 -5.56 11.56 15.21
C GLY A 29 -6.04 11.90 13.80
N LEU A 30 -6.05 10.96 12.86
CA LEU A 30 -6.58 11.25 11.52
C LEU A 30 -8.10 11.43 11.57
N LYS A 31 -8.56 12.69 11.46
CA LYS A 31 -9.98 13.04 11.43
C LYS A 31 -10.71 12.30 10.31
N ASN A 32 -11.92 11.81 10.61
CA ASN A 32 -12.83 11.17 9.66
C ASN A 32 -12.26 9.92 8.97
N THR A 33 -11.46 9.12 9.68
CA THR A 33 -10.97 7.81 9.21
C THR A 33 -11.80 6.62 9.68
N THR A 34 -12.80 6.85 10.53
CA THR A 34 -13.83 5.84 10.87
C THR A 34 -14.66 5.51 9.64
N PHE A 35 -15.37 4.37 9.66
CA PHE A 35 -16.24 3.99 8.55
C PHE A 35 -17.28 5.08 8.24
N ASP A 36 -18.00 5.56 9.25
CA ASP A 36 -18.99 6.62 9.09
C ASP A 36 -18.34 7.92 8.59
N GLY A 37 -17.18 8.28 9.15
CA GLY A 37 -16.42 9.43 8.70
C GLY A 37 -16.02 9.33 7.23
N VAL A 38 -15.64 8.15 6.75
CA VAL A 38 -15.32 7.90 5.34
C VAL A 38 -16.57 7.99 4.46
N ILE A 39 -17.72 7.51 4.91
CA ILE A 39 -18.99 7.65 4.18
C ILE A 39 -19.36 9.13 4.03
N ASP A 40 -19.24 9.91 5.10
CA ASP A 40 -19.55 11.33 5.12
C ASP A 40 -18.63 12.15 4.22
N ILE A 41 -17.30 11.98 4.30
CA ILE A 41 -16.37 12.69 3.41
C ILE A 41 -16.56 12.29 1.95
N THR A 42 -17.03 11.07 1.68
CA THR A 42 -17.28 10.57 0.32
C THR A 42 -18.68 10.88 -0.21
N SER A 43 -19.48 11.64 0.54
CA SER A 43 -20.79 12.12 0.08
C SER A 43 -20.67 13.05 -1.13
N SER A 44 -19.71 13.99 -1.11
CA SER A 44 -19.46 14.95 -2.20
C SER A 44 -18.06 14.81 -2.81
N ALA A 45 -17.91 15.23 -4.07
CA ALA A 45 -16.60 15.25 -4.74
C ALA A 45 -15.63 16.23 -4.04
N SER A 46 -16.12 17.42 -3.67
CA SER A 46 -15.33 18.47 -3.01
C SER A 46 -14.80 18.03 -1.65
N SER A 47 -15.65 17.43 -0.81
CA SER A 47 -15.23 16.91 0.50
C SER A 47 -14.23 15.78 0.36
N THR A 48 -14.43 14.88 -0.60
CA THR A 48 -13.50 13.77 -0.86
C THR A 48 -12.12 14.27 -1.26
N VAL A 49 -12.08 15.25 -2.16
CA VAL A 49 -10.83 15.85 -2.64
C VAL A 49 -10.11 16.59 -1.53
N ALA A 50 -10.81 17.44 -0.79
CA ALA A 50 -10.23 18.19 0.33
C ALA A 50 -9.66 17.25 1.39
N TRP A 51 -10.42 16.21 1.77
CA TRP A 51 -9.95 15.20 2.71
C TRP A 51 -8.72 14.46 2.17
N ALA A 52 -8.77 13.96 0.93
CA ALA A 52 -7.66 13.22 0.34
C ALA A 52 -6.37 14.05 0.21
N MET A 53 -6.47 15.37 0.00
CA MET A 53 -5.33 16.28 0.07
C MET A 53 -4.79 16.45 1.49
N SER A 54 -5.69 16.56 2.48
CA SER A 54 -5.30 16.71 3.89
C SER A 54 -4.54 15.51 4.46
N VAL A 55 -4.83 14.31 3.95
CA VAL A 55 -4.14 13.06 4.32
C VAL A 55 -3.05 12.67 3.32
N HIS A 56 -2.65 13.58 2.42
CA HIS A 56 -1.59 13.38 1.42
C HIS A 56 -1.81 12.21 0.44
N LEU A 57 -3.05 11.74 0.27
CA LEU A 57 -3.41 10.80 -0.79
C LEU A 57 -3.54 11.47 -2.16
N LEU A 58 -3.72 12.80 -2.18
CA LEU A 58 -3.65 13.67 -3.36
C LEU A 58 -2.67 14.82 -3.11
N ALA A 59 -2.03 15.29 -4.18
CA ALA A 59 -1.20 16.48 -4.10
C ALA A 59 -2.08 17.73 -3.89
N PRO A 60 -1.79 18.61 -2.91
CA PRO A 60 -2.61 19.80 -2.63
C PRO A 60 -2.45 20.90 -3.70
N SER A 61 -1.39 20.84 -4.49
CA SER A 61 -1.09 21.80 -5.56
C SER A 61 -0.29 21.13 -6.67
N LEU A 62 -0.40 21.65 -7.90
CA LEU A 62 0.36 21.16 -9.05
C LEU A 62 0.90 22.32 -9.88
N LEU A 63 2.18 22.25 -10.26
CA LEU A 63 2.79 23.18 -11.21
C LEU A 63 2.62 22.66 -12.64
N CYS A 64 2.36 23.58 -13.58
CA CYS A 64 2.27 23.21 -14.98
C CYS A 64 3.64 22.77 -15.51
N PRO A 65 3.76 21.59 -16.14
CA PRO A 65 5.05 21.10 -16.64
C PRO A 65 5.61 21.91 -17.82
N LYS A 66 4.80 22.76 -18.47
CA LYS A 66 5.23 23.58 -19.62
C LYS A 66 5.65 24.99 -19.25
N CYS A 67 4.98 25.60 -18.29
CA CYS A 67 5.16 27.02 -17.97
C CYS A 67 5.39 27.29 -16.48
N THR A 68 5.57 26.23 -15.68
CA THR A 68 5.86 26.24 -14.24
C THR A 68 4.88 27.04 -13.37
N THR A 69 3.79 27.53 -13.95
CA THR A 69 2.73 28.28 -13.26
C THR A 69 1.84 27.34 -12.46
N SER A 70 1.37 27.78 -11.30
CA SER A 70 0.40 27.05 -10.48
C SER A 70 -0.89 26.76 -11.25
N MET A 71 -1.38 25.52 -11.15
CA MET A 71 -2.60 25.07 -11.82
C MET A 71 -3.83 25.27 -10.93
N ARG A 72 -4.98 25.58 -11.54
CA ARG A 72 -6.29 25.65 -10.87
C ARG A 72 -6.93 24.27 -10.80
N LEU A 73 -7.57 23.96 -9.68
CA LEU A 73 -8.28 22.72 -9.48
C LEU A 73 -9.74 22.84 -9.97
N ASP A 74 -10.14 21.90 -10.81
CA ASP A 74 -11.53 21.69 -11.24
C ASP A 74 -11.99 20.37 -10.60
N VAL A 75 -12.64 20.48 -9.45
CA VAL A 75 -13.13 19.35 -8.66
C VAL A 75 -14.19 18.55 -9.42
N GLY A 76 -15.08 19.25 -10.14
CA GLY A 76 -16.19 18.62 -10.86
C GLY A 76 -15.72 17.64 -11.94
N HIS A 77 -14.62 17.98 -12.62
CA HIS A 77 -14.00 17.12 -13.63
C HIS A 77 -12.76 16.37 -13.13
N GLU A 78 -12.47 16.41 -11.83
CA GLU A 78 -11.32 15.76 -11.19
C GLU A 78 -9.98 16.04 -11.93
N ARG A 79 -9.73 17.31 -12.28
CA ARG A 79 -8.54 17.73 -13.05
C ARG A 79 -7.89 19.01 -12.55
N TRP A 80 -6.62 19.17 -12.89
CA TRP A 80 -5.86 20.41 -12.83
C TRP A 80 -5.82 21.07 -14.21
N ARG A 81 -6.08 22.37 -14.25
CA ARG A 81 -5.97 23.21 -15.46
C ARG A 81 -4.93 24.29 -15.25
N CYS A 82 -4.04 24.49 -16.22
CA CYS A 82 -3.08 25.58 -16.12
C CYS A 82 -3.80 26.94 -16.05
N SER A 83 -3.35 27.81 -15.15
CA SER A 83 -3.94 29.14 -14.95
C SER A 83 -3.74 30.08 -16.15
N ARG A 84 -2.74 29.83 -16.98
CA ARG A 84 -2.43 30.66 -18.15
C ARG A 84 -3.35 30.24 -19.31
N ALA A 85 -4.22 31.15 -19.76
CA ALA A 85 -5.18 30.87 -20.85
C ALA A 85 -4.54 30.36 -22.15
N ALA A 86 -3.35 30.87 -22.49
CA ALA A 86 -2.57 30.39 -23.63
C ALA A 86 -2.04 28.96 -23.45
N CYS A 87 -1.81 28.52 -22.21
CA CYS A 87 -1.35 27.17 -21.89
C CYS A 87 -2.55 26.29 -21.57
N ARG A 88 -3.15 25.63 -22.56
CA ARG A 88 -4.30 24.72 -22.38
C ARG A 88 -3.92 23.35 -21.79
N THR A 89 -2.89 23.30 -20.94
CA THR A 89 -2.42 22.04 -20.35
C THR A 89 -3.35 21.61 -19.23
N GLU A 90 -3.84 20.36 -19.32
CA GLU A 90 -4.62 19.71 -18.27
C GLU A 90 -3.86 18.50 -17.71
N ARG A 91 -4.08 18.20 -16.43
CA ARG A 91 -3.57 17.01 -15.75
C ARG A 91 -4.68 16.44 -14.87
N SER A 92 -4.66 15.13 -14.61
CA SER A 92 -5.63 14.53 -13.68
C SER A 92 -5.33 15.02 -12.26
N ILE A 93 -6.35 15.16 -11.42
CA ILE A 93 -6.16 15.44 -9.99
C ILE A 93 -5.26 14.39 -9.31
N ARG A 94 -5.25 13.17 -9.87
CA ARG A 94 -4.51 12.01 -9.40
C ARG A 94 -3.04 11.99 -9.80
N THR A 95 -2.56 12.97 -10.56
CA THR A 95 -1.16 13.01 -11.00
C THR A 95 -0.22 13.03 -9.79
N ASN A 96 0.82 12.18 -9.83
CA ASN A 96 1.81 12.02 -8.76
C ASN A 96 1.19 11.75 -7.37
N SER A 97 0.19 10.87 -7.32
CA SER A 97 -0.53 10.56 -6.08
C SER A 97 -0.78 9.06 -5.93
N PHE A 98 -1.28 8.67 -4.75
CA PHE A 98 -1.72 7.29 -4.46
C PHE A 98 -2.76 6.79 -5.46
N PHE A 99 -3.61 7.68 -5.98
CA PHE A 99 -4.67 7.31 -6.93
C PHE A 99 -4.24 7.40 -8.39
N SER A 100 -2.94 7.56 -8.68
CA SER A 100 -2.45 7.72 -10.05
C SER A 100 -2.86 6.55 -10.97
N LYS A 101 -3.09 6.87 -12.25
CA LYS A 101 -3.50 5.90 -13.31
C LYS A 101 -4.85 5.19 -13.07
N SER A 102 -5.56 5.50 -12.00
CA SER A 102 -6.89 4.98 -11.74
C SER A 102 -7.94 5.58 -12.68
N LYS A 103 -8.95 4.76 -13.01
CA LYS A 103 -10.11 5.17 -13.83
C LYS A 103 -11.43 5.19 -13.04
N LEU A 104 -11.43 4.67 -11.81
CA LEU A 104 -12.61 4.70 -10.95
C LEU A 104 -12.80 6.10 -10.37
N PRO A 105 -14.06 6.51 -10.10
CA PRO A 105 -14.35 7.76 -9.38
C PRO A 105 -13.60 7.82 -8.05
N LEU A 106 -13.03 8.98 -7.71
CA LEU A 106 -12.19 9.12 -6.52
C LEU A 106 -12.90 8.67 -5.23
N ARG A 107 -14.20 8.99 -5.12
CA ARG A 107 -15.06 8.58 -4.00
C ARG A 107 -15.07 7.05 -3.80
N LYS A 108 -15.18 6.29 -4.89
CA LYS A 108 -15.18 4.82 -4.84
C LYS A 108 -13.81 4.28 -4.45
N LEU A 109 -12.73 4.94 -4.88
CA LEU A 109 -11.36 4.57 -4.49
C LEU A 109 -11.13 4.72 -2.99
N VAL A 110 -11.55 5.84 -2.41
CA VAL A 110 -11.44 6.09 -0.97
C VAL A 110 -12.24 5.05 -0.16
N ARG A 111 -13.47 4.71 -0.61
CA ARG A 111 -14.27 3.66 0.04
C ARG A 111 -13.63 2.28 -0.07
N LEU A 112 -13.07 1.92 -1.23
CA LEU A 112 -12.33 0.65 -1.39
C LEU A 112 -11.12 0.59 -0.46
N LEU A 113 -10.38 1.70 -0.30
CA LEU A 113 -9.27 1.78 0.64
C LEU A 113 -9.72 1.54 2.08
N CYS A 114 -10.83 2.17 2.49
CA CYS A 114 -11.43 1.95 3.82
C CYS A 114 -11.82 0.48 4.05
N HIS A 115 -12.52 -0.15 3.09
CA HIS A 115 -12.88 -1.56 3.18
C HIS A 115 -11.67 -2.49 3.23
N TRP A 116 -10.60 -2.15 2.49
CA TRP A 116 -9.35 -2.90 2.52
C TRP A 116 -8.69 -2.82 3.90
N CYS A 117 -8.58 -1.63 4.48
CA CYS A 117 -8.06 -1.42 5.84
C CYS A 117 -8.91 -2.16 6.89
N ALA A 118 -10.23 -2.17 6.73
CA ALA A 118 -11.16 -2.91 7.58
C ALA A 118 -11.17 -4.43 7.32
N ARG A 119 -10.31 -4.94 6.42
CA ARG A 119 -10.21 -6.36 6.03
C ARG A 119 -11.54 -6.96 5.54
N THR A 120 -12.41 -6.12 4.99
CA THR A 120 -13.67 -6.56 4.38
C THR A 120 -13.35 -7.47 3.18
N PRO A 121 -14.03 -8.63 3.01
CA PRO A 121 -13.87 -9.47 1.84
C PRO A 121 -14.08 -8.68 0.54
N VAL A 122 -13.18 -8.86 -0.43
CA VAL A 122 -13.17 -8.06 -1.68
C VAL A 122 -14.48 -8.14 -2.47
N THR A 123 -15.14 -9.29 -2.45
CA THR A 123 -16.44 -9.50 -3.11
C THR A 123 -17.54 -8.68 -2.45
N ALA A 124 -17.58 -8.65 -1.12
CA ALA A 124 -18.51 -7.82 -0.37
C ALA A 124 -18.23 -6.32 -0.58
N ALA A 125 -16.96 -5.90 -0.54
CA ALA A 125 -16.57 -4.52 -0.82
C ALA A 125 -16.95 -4.08 -2.24
N ALA A 126 -16.79 -4.96 -3.24
CA ALA A 126 -17.19 -4.68 -4.61
C ALA A 126 -18.69 -4.38 -4.73
N VAL A 127 -19.53 -5.18 -4.05
CA VAL A 127 -20.98 -4.97 -3.99
C VAL A 127 -21.32 -3.67 -3.26
N MET A 128 -20.79 -3.46 -2.05
CA MET A 128 -21.09 -2.28 -1.23
C MET A 128 -20.68 -0.96 -1.90
N VAL A 129 -19.54 -0.93 -2.59
CA VAL A 129 -19.06 0.27 -3.29
C VAL A 129 -19.68 0.41 -4.70
N GLY A 130 -20.28 -0.66 -5.22
CA GLY A 130 -20.84 -0.71 -6.57
C GLY A 130 -19.77 -0.62 -7.64
N VAL A 131 -18.75 -1.48 -7.57
CA VAL A 131 -17.71 -1.62 -8.61
C VAL A 131 -17.64 -3.06 -9.11
N ASN A 132 -17.08 -3.24 -10.31
CA ASN A 132 -16.76 -4.58 -10.80
C ASN A 132 -15.79 -5.28 -9.82
N ALA A 133 -16.06 -6.54 -9.50
CA ALA A 133 -15.23 -7.39 -8.65
C ALA A 133 -13.77 -7.43 -9.12
N GLN A 134 -13.53 -7.46 -10.43
CA GLN A 134 -12.16 -7.44 -10.98
C GLN A 134 -11.43 -6.13 -10.63
N ALA A 135 -12.14 -5.00 -10.71
CA ALA A 135 -11.57 -3.70 -10.34
C ALA A 135 -11.29 -3.64 -8.83
N ALA A 136 -12.23 -4.09 -7.98
CA ALA A 136 -12.01 -4.16 -6.53
C ALA A 136 -10.80 -5.04 -6.17
N MET A 137 -10.64 -6.18 -6.83
CA MET A 137 -9.49 -7.08 -6.65
C MET A 137 -8.18 -6.41 -7.04
N GLN A 138 -8.14 -5.71 -8.17
CA GLN A 138 -6.96 -4.94 -8.59
C GLN A 138 -6.58 -3.88 -7.54
N TRP A 139 -7.57 -3.18 -6.96
CA TRP A 139 -7.33 -2.19 -5.91
C TRP A 139 -6.82 -2.82 -4.61
N TYR A 140 -7.39 -3.95 -4.20
CA TYR A 140 -6.91 -4.68 -3.03
C TYR A 140 -5.48 -5.19 -3.21
N THR A 141 -5.14 -5.65 -4.41
CA THR A 141 -3.76 -6.03 -4.76
C THR A 141 -2.84 -4.82 -4.75
N TYR A 142 -3.23 -3.70 -5.37
CA TYR A 142 -2.43 -2.47 -5.33
C TYR A 142 -2.11 -2.00 -3.90
N CYS A 143 -3.10 -2.02 -2.99
CA CYS A 143 -2.88 -1.69 -1.58
C CYS A 143 -1.88 -2.65 -0.91
N ARG A 144 -2.02 -3.97 -1.17
CA ARG A 144 -1.07 -4.98 -0.67
C ARG A 144 0.33 -4.78 -1.23
N ASP A 145 0.47 -4.44 -2.51
CA ASP A 145 1.77 -4.27 -3.16
C ASP A 145 2.53 -3.09 -2.55
N ILE A 146 1.84 -1.96 -2.32
CA ILE A 146 2.45 -0.80 -1.65
C ILE A 146 2.91 -1.16 -0.24
N CYS A 147 2.03 -1.77 0.57
CA CYS A 147 2.40 -2.14 1.93
C CYS A 147 3.52 -3.17 1.96
N SER A 148 3.56 -4.11 1.00
CA SER A 148 4.64 -5.09 0.88
C SER A 148 5.97 -4.43 0.50
N GLN A 149 5.95 -3.48 -0.43
CA GLN A 149 7.14 -2.71 -0.81
C GLN A 149 7.69 -1.89 0.35
N GLU A 150 6.82 -1.19 1.08
CA GLU A 150 7.22 -0.44 2.27
C GLU A 150 7.78 -1.38 3.34
N MET A 151 7.11 -2.51 3.61
CA MET A 151 7.56 -3.53 4.55
C MET A 151 8.95 -4.07 4.19
N MET A 152 9.22 -4.36 2.92
CA MET A 152 10.53 -4.82 2.45
C MET A 152 11.62 -3.73 2.52
N SER A 153 11.24 -2.46 2.56
CA SER A 153 12.18 -1.33 2.65
C SER A 153 12.59 -1.00 4.09
N ILE A 154 11.88 -1.54 5.08
CA ILE A 154 12.17 -1.33 6.49
C ILE A 154 13.19 -2.39 6.93
N PRO A 155 14.36 -2.00 7.47
CA PRO A 155 15.28 -2.97 8.05
C PRO A 155 14.61 -3.62 9.26
N MET A 156 14.23 -4.88 9.12
CA MET A 156 13.58 -5.68 10.17
C MET A 156 14.62 -6.22 11.14
N GLU A 157 15.30 -5.32 11.85
CA GLU A 157 16.25 -5.66 12.91
C GLU A 157 15.61 -5.45 14.29
N ILE A 158 15.74 -6.44 15.16
CA ILE A 158 15.20 -6.43 16.53
C ILE A 158 16.24 -6.92 17.54
N GLY A 159 15.94 -6.75 18.83
CA GLY A 159 16.85 -7.18 19.90
C GLY A 159 17.97 -6.17 20.20
N GLY A 160 19.06 -6.66 20.78
CA GLY A 160 20.16 -5.84 21.33
C GLY A 160 20.27 -5.97 22.85
N GLU A 161 21.21 -5.23 23.45
CA GLU A 161 21.44 -5.23 24.89
C GLU A 161 20.14 -4.88 25.65
N GLY A 162 19.78 -5.69 26.64
CA GLY A 162 18.54 -5.52 27.42
C GLY A 162 17.24 -5.96 26.73
N HIS A 163 17.28 -6.43 25.47
CA HIS A 163 16.09 -6.91 24.75
C HIS A 163 16.03 -8.44 24.68
N VAL A 164 14.82 -8.99 24.82
CA VAL A 164 14.54 -10.43 24.67
C VAL A 164 13.74 -10.66 23.41
N VAL A 165 14.30 -11.46 22.50
CA VAL A 165 13.66 -11.88 21.25
C VAL A 165 13.22 -13.33 21.37
N GLU A 166 11.94 -13.57 21.12
CA GLU A 166 11.37 -14.91 20.97
C GLU A 166 11.43 -15.28 19.49
N ILE A 167 11.89 -16.49 19.18
CA ILE A 167 12.05 -17.00 17.82
C ILE A 167 11.11 -18.18 17.65
N ASP A 168 10.38 -18.23 16.54
CA ASP A 168 9.47 -19.33 16.23
C ASP A 168 9.46 -19.68 14.73
N GLU A 169 9.02 -20.91 14.45
CA GLU A 169 8.78 -21.44 13.10
C GLU A 169 7.30 -21.79 12.93
N THR A 170 6.59 -21.01 12.11
CA THR A 170 5.19 -21.26 11.80
C THR A 170 5.03 -21.87 10.41
N SER A 171 4.37 -23.03 10.33
CA SER A 171 3.95 -23.60 9.04
C SER A 171 2.75 -22.83 8.48
N LEU A 172 2.92 -22.27 7.29
CA LEU A 172 1.87 -21.61 6.49
C LEU A 172 1.15 -22.57 5.54
N LYS A 173 1.40 -23.88 5.65
CA LYS A 173 0.74 -24.88 4.82
C LYS A 173 -0.77 -24.80 5.05
N LYS A 174 -1.54 -24.68 3.97
CA LYS A 174 -2.98 -24.91 4.01
C LYS A 174 -3.21 -26.39 4.35
N LYS A 175 -3.56 -26.67 5.62
CA LYS A 175 -3.82 -28.03 6.09
C LYS A 175 -5.03 -28.61 5.34
N SER A 176 -4.88 -29.80 4.76
CA SER A 176 -6.03 -30.54 4.24
C SER A 176 -6.83 -31.08 5.43
N LYS A 177 -8.15 -30.86 5.43
CA LYS A 177 -9.01 -31.42 6.48
C LYS A 177 -9.07 -32.94 6.28
N TYR A 178 -8.80 -33.71 7.33
CA TYR A 178 -8.80 -35.18 7.31
C TYR A 178 -7.84 -35.82 6.30
N ASN A 179 -6.74 -35.14 5.97
CA ASN A 179 -5.77 -35.58 4.97
C ASN A 179 -6.38 -35.83 3.56
N ARG A 180 -7.56 -35.25 3.28
CA ARG A 180 -8.31 -35.40 2.03
C ARG A 180 -8.27 -34.12 1.20
N GLY A 181 -8.27 -34.27 -0.12
CA GLY A 181 -8.24 -33.16 -1.07
C GLY A 181 -6.84 -32.69 -1.46
N ARG A 182 -6.76 -31.50 -2.07
CA ARG A 182 -5.54 -30.96 -2.68
C ARG A 182 -4.44 -30.76 -1.63
N ARG A 183 -3.27 -31.37 -1.87
CA ARG A 183 -2.05 -31.12 -1.09
C ARG A 183 -1.38 -29.86 -1.60
N TYR A 184 -0.96 -29.00 -0.67
CA TYR A 184 -0.20 -27.78 -0.97
C TYR A 184 1.24 -27.95 -0.50
N PRO A 185 2.21 -27.33 -1.18
CA PRO A 185 3.60 -27.31 -0.74
C PRO A 185 3.71 -26.69 0.66
N ASP A 186 4.71 -27.13 1.40
CA ASP A 186 4.99 -26.61 2.74
C ASP A 186 5.74 -25.29 2.62
N PHE A 187 5.13 -24.24 3.18
CA PHE A 187 5.76 -22.95 3.35
C PHE A 187 6.00 -22.73 4.84
N TRP A 188 7.25 -22.47 5.20
CA TRP A 188 7.60 -22.11 6.56
C TRP A 188 7.95 -20.64 6.66
N LEU A 189 7.41 -20.01 7.70
CA LEU A 189 7.77 -18.68 8.12
C LEU A 189 8.64 -18.82 9.36
N PHE A 190 9.90 -18.42 9.24
CA PHE A 190 10.80 -18.27 10.38
C PHE A 190 10.77 -16.81 10.80
N GLY A 191 10.55 -16.53 12.08
CA GLY A 191 10.46 -15.15 12.55
C GLY A 191 10.87 -15.01 14.00
N GLY A 192 10.95 -13.76 14.41
CA GLY A 192 11.12 -13.42 15.81
C GLY A 192 10.37 -12.16 16.18
N VAL A 193 9.98 -12.07 17.45
CA VAL A 193 9.30 -10.92 18.04
C VAL A 193 10.04 -10.48 19.30
N GLU A 194 10.21 -9.18 19.45
CA GLU A 194 10.82 -8.57 20.61
C GLU A 194 9.75 -8.26 21.66
N ARG A 195 9.90 -8.79 22.87
CA ARG A 195 8.85 -8.77 23.90
C ARG A 195 8.44 -7.36 24.36
N THR A 196 9.38 -6.42 24.39
CA THR A 196 9.14 -5.07 24.93
C THR A 196 8.50 -4.14 23.89
N THR A 197 9.02 -4.14 22.67
CA THR A 197 8.57 -3.22 21.61
C THR A 197 7.52 -3.81 20.67
N ASN A 198 7.28 -5.14 20.73
CA ASN A 198 6.48 -5.89 19.77
C ASN A 198 6.94 -5.74 18.30
N ARG A 199 8.18 -5.29 18.09
CA ARG A 199 8.80 -5.32 16.76
C ARG A 199 9.09 -6.77 16.39
N TRP A 200 8.99 -7.07 15.11
CA TRP A 200 9.13 -8.43 14.63
C TRP A 200 9.82 -8.48 13.26
N PHE A 201 10.38 -9.63 12.93
CA PHE A 201 10.76 -9.99 11.56
C PHE A 201 10.17 -11.34 11.19
N GLY A 202 9.92 -11.56 9.91
CA GLY A 202 9.47 -12.84 9.39
C GLY A 202 10.00 -13.08 7.99
N ILE A 203 10.68 -14.21 7.80
CA ILE A 203 11.32 -14.62 6.56
C ILE A 203 10.73 -15.95 6.12
N LEU A 204 10.31 -16.03 4.85
CA LEU A 204 9.88 -17.28 4.26
C LEU A 204 11.11 -18.14 3.98
N THR A 205 11.24 -19.24 4.72
CA THR A 205 12.34 -20.21 4.56
C THR A 205 11.98 -21.36 3.62
N TYR A 206 10.70 -21.46 3.23
CA TYR A 206 10.19 -22.50 2.34
C TYR A 206 10.57 -23.90 2.85
N GLU A 207 11.39 -24.64 2.13
CA GLU A 207 11.83 -26.00 2.48
C GLU A 207 13.17 -26.02 3.24
N ASP A 208 14.00 -24.99 3.12
CA ASP A 208 15.33 -24.94 3.74
C ASP A 208 15.27 -24.36 5.16
N ARG A 209 15.21 -25.26 6.12
CA ARG A 209 15.20 -24.98 7.56
C ARG A 209 16.44 -25.51 8.26
N THR A 210 17.54 -25.61 7.51
CA THR A 210 18.77 -26.13 8.07
C THR A 210 19.36 -25.14 9.08
N LYS A 211 20.09 -25.65 10.07
CA LYS A 211 20.77 -24.83 11.09
C LYS A 211 21.60 -23.69 10.47
N PRO A 212 22.37 -23.88 9.38
CA PRO A 212 23.11 -22.79 8.74
C PRO A 212 22.21 -21.65 8.25
N THR A 213 21.12 -21.99 7.55
CA THR A 213 20.17 -21.01 7.00
C THR A 213 19.49 -20.21 8.11
N LEU A 214 18.95 -20.89 9.12
CA LEU A 214 18.31 -20.21 10.26
C LEU A 214 19.31 -19.36 11.06
N SER A 215 20.53 -19.86 11.27
CA SER A 215 21.58 -19.10 11.97
C SER A 215 21.98 -17.84 11.20
N ALA A 216 22.02 -17.88 9.87
CA ALA A 216 22.31 -16.71 9.05
C ALA A 216 21.20 -15.66 9.15
N VAL A 217 19.93 -16.08 9.17
CA VAL A 217 18.79 -15.18 9.38
C VAL A 217 18.84 -14.54 10.76
N ILE A 218 19.10 -15.32 11.82
CA ILE A 218 19.27 -14.80 13.19
C ILE A 218 20.35 -13.72 13.23
N LYS A 219 21.54 -14.00 12.69
CA LYS A 219 22.67 -13.04 12.69
C LYS A 219 22.36 -11.74 11.93
N LYS A 220 21.51 -11.81 10.91
CA LYS A 220 21.12 -10.65 10.10
C LYS A 220 20.05 -9.80 10.76
N HIS A 221 19.11 -10.42 11.47
CA HIS A 221 17.88 -9.75 11.95
C HIS A 221 17.82 -9.57 13.47
N ILE A 222 18.69 -10.23 14.24
CA ILE A 222 18.75 -10.10 15.70
C ILE A 222 20.10 -9.49 16.06
N ARG A 223 20.05 -8.32 16.71
CA ARG A 223 21.27 -7.67 17.19
C ARG A 223 21.87 -8.47 18.34
N PRO A 224 23.21 -8.60 18.37
CA PRO A 224 23.87 -9.26 19.49
C PRO A 224 23.59 -8.52 20.79
N LYS A 225 23.62 -9.28 21.88
CA LYS A 225 23.59 -8.72 23.23
C LYS A 225 24.87 -7.96 23.52
#